data_AF-A0A812GTC5-F1
#
_entry.id   AF-A0A812GTC5-F1
#
_cell.length_a   1.000
_cell.length_b   1.000
_cell.length_c   1.000
_cell.angle_alpha   90.00
_cell.angle_beta   90.00
_cell.angle_gamma   90.00
#
_symmetry.space_group_name_H-M   'P 1'
#
loop_
_entity.id
_entity.type
_entity.pdbx_description
1 polymer ?
#
loop_
_entity_poly.entity_id
_entity_poly.type
_entity_poly.pdbx_seq_one_letter_code
_entity_poly.pdbx_strand_id
1 'polypeptide(L)'
;MCEGGRVVNYLKALLPDKRNDVLFAGYQAEGTLGQDIQSGAKEVGIDDEIINVQAQVHTMSGYSAHADQGDLLNFVEGIPVAPKEIHLIHGEGKAKHELHHLLTALDHHVLA
;
A
#
# COMPACT_ATOMS: atom_id res chain seq x y z
N MET A 1 -4.22 -0.31 6.30
CA MET A 1 -3.32 0.18 7.36
C MET A 1 -4.02 0.12 8.70
N CYS A 2 -3.29 0.30 9.79
CA CYS A 2 -3.72 0.04 11.17
C CYS A 2 -4.72 1.07 11.75
N GLU A 3 -5.83 1.33 11.06
CA GLU A 3 -6.83 2.35 11.43
C GLU A 3 -7.85 1.90 12.48
N GLY A 4 -7.84 0.63 12.88
CA GLY A 4 -8.83 0.12 13.82
C GLY A 4 -8.70 -1.34 14.16
N GLY A 5 -9.59 -1.81 15.03
CA GLY A 5 -9.59 -3.18 15.53
C GLY A 5 -8.45 -3.47 16.51
N ARG A 6 -8.24 -4.75 16.83
CA ARG A 6 -7.33 -5.15 17.91
C ARG A 6 -5.86 -4.79 17.64
N VAL A 7 -5.46 -4.66 16.38
CA VAL A 7 -4.08 -4.30 16.01
C VAL A 7 -3.65 -2.97 16.62
N VAL A 8 -4.57 -2.01 16.75
CA VAL A 8 -4.30 -0.69 17.36
C VAL A 8 -3.87 -0.83 18.82
N ASN A 9 -4.56 -1.68 19.59
CA ASN A 9 -4.20 -1.94 21.00
C ASN A 9 -2.80 -2.56 21.11
N TYR A 10 -2.45 -3.48 20.21
CA TYR A 10 -1.12 -4.08 20.18
C TYR A 10 -0.06 -3.06 19.80
N LEU A 11 -0.31 -2.21 18.80
CA LEU A 11 0.62 -1.14 18.42
C LEU A 11 0.84 -0.17 19.57
N LYS A 12 -0.24 0.31 20.21
CA LYS A 12 -0.17 1.18 21.38
C LYS A 12 0.68 0.58 22.51
N ALA A 13 0.54 -0.72 22.77
CA ALA A 13 1.27 -1.41 23.83
C ALA A 13 2.73 -1.75 23.46
N LEU A 14 3.03 -2.01 22.19
CA LEU A 14 4.28 -2.63 21.76
C LEU A 14 5.24 -1.69 21.03
N LEU A 15 4.75 -0.62 20.38
CA LEU A 15 5.58 0.36 19.68
C LEU A 15 6.66 1.02 20.55
N PRO A 16 6.43 1.32 21.85
CA PRO A 16 7.45 1.96 22.69
C PRO A 16 8.64 1.10 23.08
N ASP A 17 8.62 -0.22 22.81
CA ASP A 17 9.70 -1.13 23.21
C ASP A 17 10.51 -1.59 22.00
N LYS A 18 11.80 -1.23 21.98
CA LYS A 18 12.77 -1.58 20.92
C LYS A 18 13.03 -3.07 20.72
N ARG A 19 12.56 -3.93 21.62
CA ARG A 19 12.66 -5.39 21.48
C ARG A 19 11.63 -5.97 20.51
N ASN A 20 10.65 -5.17 20.12
CA ASN A 20 9.56 -5.62 19.26
C ASN A 20 9.82 -5.24 17.80
N ASP A 21 9.26 -6.05 16.91
CA ASP A 21 9.25 -5.83 15.47
C ASP A 21 7.81 -5.67 14.98
N VAL A 22 7.56 -4.67 14.13
CA VAL A 22 6.31 -4.49 13.38
C VAL A 22 6.60 -4.82 11.92
N LEU A 23 5.96 -5.88 11.41
CA LEU A 23 6.11 -6.31 10.02
C LEU A 23 4.83 -6.01 9.24
N PHE A 24 4.90 -5.08 8.28
CA PHE A 24 3.82 -4.83 7.34
C PHE A 24 3.90 -5.80 6.16
N ALA A 25 2.86 -6.61 5.98
CA ALA A 25 2.77 -7.64 4.94
C ALA A 25 1.95 -7.21 3.70
N GLY A 26 1.36 -6.01 3.71
CA GLY A 26 0.51 -5.54 2.62
C GLY A 26 0.60 -4.04 2.45
N TYR A 27 0.11 -3.54 1.31
CA TYR A 27 0.11 -2.11 1.02
C TYR A 27 -0.58 -1.35 2.14
N GLN A 28 0.05 -0.23 2.42
CA GLN A 28 -0.37 0.66 3.42
C GLN A 28 -0.83 1.93 2.61
N ALA A 29 -2.07 2.43 2.80
CA ALA A 29 -2.66 3.64 2.18
C ALA A 29 -2.34 5.00 2.84
N GLU A 30 -2.07 6.03 2.04
CA GLU A 30 -1.74 7.39 2.52
C GLU A 30 -2.72 7.93 3.58
N GLY A 31 -2.18 8.62 4.59
CA GLY A 31 -2.97 9.30 5.63
C GLY A 31 -3.51 8.41 6.74
N THR A 32 -2.99 7.19 6.89
CA THR A 32 -3.40 6.26 7.94
C THR A 32 -2.22 5.91 8.85
N LEU A 33 -2.50 5.44 10.07
CA LEU A 33 -1.51 5.15 11.11
C LEU A 33 -0.39 4.20 10.65
N GLY A 34 -0.75 3.19 9.85
CA GLY A 34 0.25 2.29 9.29
C GLY A 34 1.29 3.00 8.43
N GLN A 35 0.95 4.15 7.85
CA GLN A 35 1.76 4.95 6.94
C GLN A 35 2.81 5.60 7.76
N ASP A 36 2.36 6.32 8.77
CA ASP A 36 3.21 7.11 9.62
C ASP A 36 4.28 6.18 10.22
N ILE A 37 3.85 5.02 10.72
CA ILE A 37 4.76 3.98 11.25
C ILE A 37 5.70 3.46 10.14
N GLN A 38 5.18 3.04 8.98
CA GLN A 38 5.99 2.48 7.89
C GLN A 38 7.01 3.47 7.33
N SER A 39 6.65 4.75 7.24
CA SER A 39 7.49 5.87 6.80
C SER A 39 8.54 6.27 7.85
N GLY A 40 8.51 5.65 9.03
CA GLY A 40 9.53 5.83 10.07
C GLY A 40 9.25 6.97 11.04
N ALA A 41 7.99 7.37 11.21
CA ALA A 41 7.59 8.32 12.25
C ALA A 41 8.13 7.88 13.62
N LYS A 42 8.64 8.83 14.40
CA LYS A 42 9.17 8.56 15.75
C LYS A 42 8.10 8.62 16.83
N GLU A 43 6.99 9.25 16.51
CA GLU A 43 5.82 9.41 17.36
C GLU A 43 4.58 9.30 16.47
N VAL A 44 3.55 8.63 16.97
CA VAL A 44 2.25 8.50 16.30
C VAL A 44 1.11 8.71 17.29
N GLY A 45 0.00 9.27 16.83
CA GLY A 45 -1.21 9.47 17.64
C GLY A 45 -2.10 8.23 17.60
N ILE A 46 -2.48 7.71 18.77
CA ILE A 46 -3.41 6.59 18.92
C ILE A 46 -4.34 6.85 20.12
N ASP A 47 -5.65 6.94 19.88
CA ASP A 47 -6.68 7.20 20.90
C ASP A 47 -6.33 8.39 21.81
N ASP A 48 -6.05 9.55 21.20
CA ASP A 48 -5.65 10.80 21.87
C ASP A 48 -4.34 10.75 22.67
N GLU A 49 -3.57 9.67 22.55
CA GLU A 49 -2.24 9.53 23.15
C GLU A 49 -1.14 9.58 22.09
N ILE A 50 0.00 10.19 22.43
CA ILE A 50 1.20 10.16 21.62
C ILE A 50 2.06 8.97 22.04
N ILE A 51 2.32 8.08 21.09
CA ILE A 51 3.07 6.84 21.30
C ILE A 51 4.43 6.94 20.61
N ASN A 52 5.50 6.74 21.37
CA ASN A 52 6.86 6.65 20.83
C ASN A 52 7.04 5.37 20.02
N VAL A 53 7.59 5.49 18.82
CA VAL A 53 7.93 4.37 17.94
C VAL A 53 9.40 4.03 18.14
N GLN A 54 9.67 3.09 19.05
CA GLN A 54 10.99 2.51 19.29
C GLN A 54 11.15 1.11 18.69
N ALA A 55 10.04 0.42 18.46
CA ALA A 55 10.01 -0.87 17.78
C ALA A 55 10.63 -0.78 16.38
N GLN A 56 11.20 -1.89 15.92
CA GLN A 56 11.78 -1.98 14.59
C GLN A 56 10.67 -2.17 13.56
N VAL A 57 10.69 -1.40 12.49
CA VAL A 57 9.65 -1.41 11.46
C VAL A 57 10.19 -2.02 10.18
N HIS A 58 9.47 -3.03 9.68
CA HIS A 58 9.84 -3.78 8.48
C HIS A 58 8.67 -3.84 7.51
N THR A 59 8.98 -3.93 6.23
CA THR A 59 7.99 -4.17 5.17
C THR A 59 8.40 -5.39 4.37
N MET A 60 7.49 -6.34 4.22
CA MET A 60 7.68 -7.51 3.38
C MET A 60 6.96 -7.30 2.05
N SER A 61 7.71 -7.25 0.96
CA SER A 61 7.15 -7.26 -0.39
C SER A 61 6.68 -8.68 -0.76
N GLY A 62 5.73 -8.79 -1.69
CA GLY A 62 5.30 -10.07 -2.26
C GLY A 62 4.21 -10.85 -1.49
N TYR A 63 3.77 -10.37 -0.33
CA TYR A 63 2.58 -10.92 0.38
C TYR A 63 1.31 -10.10 0.16
N SER A 64 1.37 -9.07 -0.69
CA SER A 64 0.19 -8.35 -1.15
C SER A 64 -0.67 -9.28 -2.01
N ALA A 65 -1.98 -9.27 -1.80
CA ALA A 65 -2.92 -9.96 -2.68
C ALA A 65 -3.14 -9.24 -4.02
N HIS A 66 -2.49 -8.10 -4.24
CA HIS A 66 -2.60 -7.29 -5.44
C HIS A 66 -1.44 -7.59 -6.40
N ALA A 67 -1.80 -7.78 -7.67
CA ALA A 67 -0.88 -7.79 -8.80
C ALA A 67 -0.01 -6.53 -8.80
N ASP A 68 1.29 -6.70 -9.06
CA ASP A 68 2.17 -5.55 -9.28
C ASP A 68 1.93 -4.93 -10.66
N GLN A 69 2.69 -3.87 -11.00
CA GLN A 69 2.55 -3.20 -12.29
C GLN A 69 2.81 -4.15 -13.47
N GLY A 70 3.83 -5.01 -13.38
CA GLY A 70 4.17 -5.96 -14.44
C GLY A 70 3.08 -7.04 -14.59
N ASP A 71 2.57 -7.53 -13.47
CA ASP A 71 1.44 -8.47 -13.44
C ASP A 71 0.18 -7.87 -14.09
N LEU A 72 -0.11 -6.58 -13.85
CA LEU A 72 -1.25 -5.90 -14.48
C LEU A 72 -1.07 -5.72 -15.99
N LEU A 73 0.14 -5.40 -16.45
CA LEU A 73 0.44 -5.34 -17.89
C LEU A 73 0.29 -6.72 -18.54
N ASN A 74 0.87 -7.75 -17.91
CA ASN A 74 0.75 -9.14 -18.36
C ASN A 74 -0.70 -9.62 -18.39
N PHE A 75 -1.51 -9.19 -17.42
CA PHE A 75 -2.93 -9.50 -17.36
C PHE A 75 -3.67 -8.94 -18.58
N VAL A 76 -3.44 -7.67 -18.93
CA VAL A 76 -4.08 -7.03 -20.10
C VAL A 76 -3.62 -7.68 -21.40
N GLU A 77 -2.31 -7.88 -21.58
CA GLU A 77 -1.73 -8.50 -22.78
C GLU A 77 -2.12 -9.98 -22.92
N GLY A 78 -2.45 -10.64 -21.82
CA GLY A 78 -2.90 -12.03 -21.80
C GLY A 78 -4.37 -12.22 -22.22
N ILE A 79 -5.15 -11.15 -22.41
CA ILE A 79 -6.56 -11.26 -22.82
C ILE A 79 -6.61 -11.66 -24.32
N PRO A 80 -7.22 -12.81 -24.68
CA PRO A 80 -7.17 -13.31 -26.06
C PRO A 80 -7.72 -12.37 -27.14
N VAL A 81 -8.68 -11.52 -26.76
CA VAL A 81 -9.21 -10.45 -27.61
C VAL A 81 -9.02 -9.15 -26.84
N ALA A 82 -8.17 -8.26 -27.38
CA ALA A 82 -7.84 -7.01 -26.72
C ALA A 82 -9.11 -6.21 -26.35
N PRO A 83 -9.15 -5.63 -25.14
CA PRO A 83 -10.27 -4.79 -24.72
C PRO A 83 -10.36 -3.54 -25.62
N LYS A 84 -11.59 -3.08 -25.89
CA LYS A 84 -11.81 -1.85 -26.65
C LYS A 84 -11.49 -0.59 -25.86
N GLU A 85 -11.55 -0.69 -24.54
CA GLU A 85 -11.37 0.41 -23.61
C GLU A 85 -11.02 -0.16 -22.22
N ILE A 86 -10.09 0.50 -21.51
CA ILE A 86 -9.64 0.14 -20.17
C ILE A 86 -9.89 1.33 -19.23
N HIS A 87 -10.52 1.10 -18.08
CA HIS A 87 -10.79 2.14 -17.08
C HIS A 87 -9.95 1.90 -15.83
N LEU A 88 -9.12 2.88 -15.45
CA LEU A 88 -8.33 2.81 -14.22
C LEU A 88 -9.10 3.40 -13.04
N ILE A 89 -9.59 2.52 -12.17
CA ILE A 89 -10.44 2.93 -11.04
C ILE A 89 -9.63 3.08 -9.75
N HIS A 90 -9.15 1.95 -9.20
CA HIS A 90 -8.58 1.90 -7.86
C HIS A 90 -7.04 2.03 -7.90
N GLY A 91 -6.52 3.07 -7.26
CA GLY A 91 -5.09 3.33 -7.14
C GLY A 91 -4.81 4.82 -6.93
N GLU A 92 -3.63 5.12 -6.38
CA GLU A 92 -3.17 6.50 -6.22
C GLU A 92 -3.01 7.20 -7.59
N GLY A 93 -3.13 8.53 -7.62
CA GLY A 93 -3.07 9.31 -8.85
C GLY A 93 -1.78 9.06 -9.65
N LYS A 94 -0.63 9.02 -8.96
CA LYS A 94 0.66 8.74 -9.61
C LYS A 94 0.71 7.32 -10.17
N ALA A 95 0.31 6.31 -9.39
CA ALA A 95 0.30 4.92 -9.84
C ALA A 95 -0.63 4.71 -11.05
N LYS A 96 -1.83 5.33 -11.04
CA LYS A 96 -2.74 5.31 -12.19
C LYS A 96 -2.15 6.01 -13.42
N HIS A 97 -1.51 7.16 -13.23
CA HIS A 97 -0.89 7.90 -14.34
C HIS A 97 0.21 7.09 -15.02
N GLU A 98 1.08 6.45 -14.24
CA GLU A 98 2.14 5.60 -14.78
C GLU A 98 1.55 4.38 -15.51
N LEU A 99 0.56 3.70 -14.93
CA LEU A 99 -0.07 2.55 -15.58
C LEU A 99 -0.82 2.95 -16.86
N HIS A 100 -1.50 4.10 -16.86
CA HIS A 100 -2.12 4.67 -18.06
C HIS A 100 -1.07 4.88 -19.15
N HIS A 101 0.03 5.56 -18.84
CA HIS A 101 1.10 5.83 -19.80
C HIS A 101 1.65 4.54 -20.42
N LEU A 102 1.90 3.51 -19.60
CA LEU A 102 2.41 2.22 -20.07
C LEU A 102 1.42 1.49 -20.98
N LEU A 103 0.14 1.45 -20.61
CA LEU A 103 -0.90 0.80 -21.42
C LEU A 103 -1.15 1.55 -22.73
N THR A 104 -1.15 2.88 -22.71
CA THR A 104 -1.25 3.69 -23.95
C THR A 104 -0.05 3.48 -24.86
N ALA A 105 1.16 3.29 -24.31
CA ALA A 105 2.35 2.98 -25.09
C ALA A 105 2.31 1.58 -25.74
N LEU A 106 1.40 0.71 -25.28
CA LEU A 106 1.08 -0.60 -25.86
C LEU A 106 -0.16 -0.55 -26.78
N ASP A 107 -0.53 0.65 -27.26
CA ASP A 107 -1.67 0.90 -28.16
C ASP A 107 -3.06 0.58 -27.57
N HIS A 108 -3.20 0.49 -26.24
CA HIS A 108 -4.52 0.37 -25.60
C HIS A 108 -5.20 1.74 -25.45
N HIS A 109 -6.52 1.76 -25.62
CA HIS A 109 -7.35 2.92 -25.29
C HIS A 109 -7.69 2.90 -23.79
N VAL A 110 -7.17 3.87 -23.04
CA VAL A 110 -7.24 3.90 -21.57
C VAL A 110 -7.89 5.20 -21.11
N LEU A 111 -8.76 5.09 -20.10
CA LEU A 111 -9.40 6.19 -19.40
C LEU A 111 -9.02 6.11 -17.90
N ALA A 112 -8.73 7.25 -17.25
CA ALA A 112 -8.20 7.30 -15.88
C ALA A 112 -8.98 8.22 -14.93
#